data_AF-A0A944R745-F1
#
_entry.id   AF-A0A944R745-F1
#
_cell.length_a   1.000
_cell.length_b   1.000
_cell.length_c   1.000
_cell.angle_alpha   90.00
_cell.angle_beta   90.00
_cell.angle_gamma   90.00
#
_symmetry.space_group_name_H-M   'P 1'
#
loop_
_entity.id
_entity.type
_entity.pdbx_description
1 polymer ?
#
loop_
_entity_poly.entity_id
_entity_poly.type
_entity_poly.pdbx_seq_one_letter_code
_entity_poly.pdbx_strand_id
1 'polypeptide(L)'
;RQGHNKLIVEGGLAMPWARGGSRGAATPVALYNLQQDLYETKPYADASSNDIINELAATLLRIHNRGHARQVGVGGGGPMIQNPGWHNLRNDVTGDVGFTFHLRPGGGNKMVTHLGMFADHNGDKPARAARSIPMDHERDQPSKSPLSSKNHLLKSSHVIRLLVCSKGEQVELARCQIKPGTSDEFIHSFRYIRLPEPVELEQGLTYVLLMSTQVADGDHFRDPVSFDGLSPQLNPDLVVQRSLLLRKDSLSGYIDVPAFEDLTDSYSQYRLPVGPSLLLAEEHLADDPHASKP
;
A
#
# COMPACT_ATOMS: atom_id res chain seq x y z
N ARG A 1 20.76 -10.68 2.87
CA ARG A 1 21.19 -11.94 3.54
C ARG A 1 20.03 -12.46 4.37
N GLN A 2 19.79 -13.77 4.36
CA GLN A 2 18.83 -14.44 5.22
C GLN A 2 19.41 -15.79 5.63
N GLY A 3 19.58 -16.02 6.94
CA GLY A 3 20.32 -17.18 7.44
C GLY A 3 21.77 -17.23 6.91
N HIS A 4 22.15 -18.39 6.37
CA HIS A 4 23.45 -18.60 5.73
C HIS A 4 23.48 -18.14 4.25
N ASN A 5 22.34 -17.77 3.67
CA ASN A 5 22.28 -17.38 2.26
C ASN A 5 22.49 -15.89 2.05
N LYS A 6 23.40 -15.54 1.14
CA LYS A 6 23.63 -14.18 0.67
C LYS A 6 23.33 -14.12 -0.83
N LEU A 7 22.28 -13.39 -1.19
CA LEU A 7 21.96 -13.07 -2.58
C LEU A 7 22.58 -11.72 -2.93
N ILE A 8 23.28 -11.66 -4.06
CA ILE A 8 23.69 -10.45 -4.76
C ILE A 8 22.71 -10.21 -5.90
N VAL A 9 22.20 -8.99 -6.00
CA VAL A 9 21.28 -8.57 -7.06
C VAL A 9 21.83 -7.37 -7.82
N GLU A 10 21.56 -7.34 -9.12
CA GLU A 10 21.70 -6.17 -9.97
C GLU A 10 20.36 -5.44 -10.04
N GLY A 11 20.42 -4.14 -10.33
CA GLY A 11 19.26 -3.26 -10.23
C GLY A 11 19.24 -2.58 -8.88
N GLY A 12 19.03 -1.27 -8.94
CA GLY A 12 18.83 -0.49 -7.75
C GLY A 12 17.36 -0.40 -7.47
N LEU A 13 16.95 -0.95 -6.33
CA LEU A 13 15.58 -0.79 -5.90
C LEU A 13 15.24 0.69 -5.63
N ALA A 14 16.22 1.57 -5.43
CA ALA A 14 16.07 3.03 -5.38
C ALA A 14 16.81 3.79 -6.51
N MET A 15 18.03 3.38 -6.89
CA MET A 15 18.77 3.90 -8.07
C MET A 15 19.76 2.86 -8.60
N PRO A 16 19.88 2.66 -9.93
CA PRO A 16 20.72 1.62 -10.50
C PRO A 16 22.19 1.93 -10.20
N TRP A 17 22.81 1.13 -9.34
CA TRP A 17 24.17 1.34 -8.87
C TRP A 17 25.23 0.70 -9.79
N ALA A 18 24.82 -0.17 -10.71
CA ALA A 18 25.68 -0.87 -11.67
C ALA A 18 25.23 -0.64 -13.12
N ARG A 19 26.19 -0.63 -14.04
CA ARG A 19 25.99 -0.43 -15.48
C ARG A 19 25.34 -1.69 -16.08
N GLY A 20 24.03 -1.65 -16.33
CA GLY A 20 23.25 -2.81 -16.79
C GLY A 20 22.04 -3.12 -15.89
N GLY A 21 21.99 -2.58 -14.67
CA GLY A 21 20.89 -2.78 -13.74
C GLY A 21 19.61 -2.03 -14.12
N SER A 22 18.46 -2.69 -13.99
CA SER A 22 17.14 -2.10 -14.19
C SER A 22 16.63 -1.43 -12.91
N ARG A 23 16.07 -0.22 -13.01
CA ARG A 23 15.59 0.55 -11.84
C ARG A 23 14.34 -0.10 -11.26
N GLY A 24 14.34 -0.36 -9.95
CA GLY A 24 13.19 -0.93 -9.26
C GLY A 24 13.05 -2.46 -9.36
N ALA A 25 14.09 -3.16 -9.81
CA ALA A 25 14.15 -4.62 -9.84
C ALA A 25 15.13 -5.19 -8.81
N ALA A 26 14.93 -6.46 -8.46
CA ALA A 26 15.88 -7.27 -7.70
C ALA A 26 16.33 -8.44 -8.59
N THR A 27 17.20 -8.16 -9.57
CA THR A 27 17.65 -9.17 -10.55
C THR A 27 18.80 -10.00 -9.95
N PRO A 28 18.64 -11.30 -9.70
CA PRO A 28 19.70 -12.13 -9.13
C PRO A 28 20.97 -12.18 -9.97
N VAL A 29 22.13 -12.07 -9.33
CA VAL A 29 23.45 -12.19 -9.99
C VAL A 29 24.25 -13.35 -9.41
N ALA A 30 24.24 -13.50 -8.09
CA ALA A 30 24.98 -14.56 -7.42
C ALA A 30 24.31 -14.93 -6.10
N LEU A 31 24.33 -16.22 -5.76
CA LEU A 31 23.98 -16.72 -4.44
C LEU A 31 25.25 -17.26 -3.78
N TYR A 32 25.42 -17.01 -2.49
CA TYR A 32 26.48 -17.61 -1.69
C TYR A 32 25.90 -18.29 -0.45
N ASN A 33 26.45 -19.46 -0.12
CA ASN A 33 26.20 -20.14 1.15
C ASN A 33 27.37 -19.85 2.12
N LEU A 34 27.16 -18.90 3.03
CA LEU A 34 28.18 -18.45 3.96
C LEU A 34 28.56 -19.48 5.03
N GLN A 35 27.78 -20.56 5.17
CA GLN A 35 28.13 -21.68 6.04
C GLN A 35 29.20 -22.57 5.39
N GLN A 36 29.19 -22.67 4.06
CA GLN A 36 30.14 -23.48 3.30
C GLN A 36 31.33 -22.65 2.80
N ASP A 37 31.10 -21.40 2.44
CA ASP A 37 32.11 -20.47 1.94
C ASP A 37 31.86 -19.06 2.50
N LEU A 38 32.42 -18.80 3.68
CA LEU A 38 32.33 -17.51 4.35
C LEU A 38 32.97 -16.36 3.55
N TYR A 39 33.95 -16.68 2.70
CA TYR A 39 34.72 -15.70 1.95
C TYR A 39 34.17 -15.42 0.55
N GLU A 40 33.03 -16.03 0.20
CA GLU A 40 32.30 -15.75 -1.04
C GLU A 40 33.17 -15.97 -2.29
N THR A 41 34.05 -16.97 -2.25
CA THR A 41 35.03 -17.24 -3.30
C THR A 41 34.39 -17.76 -4.58
N LYS A 42 33.28 -18.50 -4.48
CA LYS A 42 32.52 -19.00 -5.63
C LYS A 42 31.00 -18.91 -5.40
N PRO A 43 30.23 -18.46 -6.42
CA PRO A 43 28.78 -18.54 -6.37
C PRO A 43 28.32 -19.99 -6.23
N TYR A 44 27.29 -20.18 -5.41
CA TYR A 44 26.56 -21.42 -5.23
C TYR A 44 25.64 -21.63 -6.44
N ALA A 45 25.85 -22.72 -7.19
CA ALA A 45 25.10 -23.02 -8.42
C ALA A 45 24.73 -24.52 -8.46
N ASP A 46 23.58 -24.86 -7.89
CA ASP A 46 22.94 -26.17 -8.06
C ASP A 46 21.45 -26.00 -8.42
N ALA A 47 20.76 -27.07 -8.80
CA ALA A 47 19.34 -26.99 -9.19
C ALA A 47 18.44 -26.49 -8.05
N SER A 48 18.81 -26.72 -6.78
CA SER A 48 18.06 -26.25 -5.60
C SER A 48 18.27 -24.75 -5.30
N SER A 49 19.32 -24.16 -5.86
CA SER A 49 19.67 -22.75 -5.67
C SER A 49 18.68 -21.80 -6.35
N ASN A 50 17.99 -22.23 -7.42
CA ASN A 50 17.05 -21.39 -8.15
C ASN A 50 15.83 -20.99 -7.30
N ASP A 51 15.27 -21.91 -6.54
CA ASP A 51 14.12 -21.62 -5.67
C ASP A 51 14.51 -20.65 -4.57
N ILE A 52 15.67 -20.87 -3.94
CA ILE A 52 16.24 -19.98 -2.92
C ILE A 52 16.52 -18.58 -3.50
N ILE A 53 17.11 -18.52 -4.70
CA ILE A 53 17.37 -17.26 -5.42
C ILE A 53 16.07 -16.48 -5.63
N ASN A 54 15.04 -17.15 -6.16
CA ASN A 54 13.75 -16.52 -6.44
C ASN A 54 13.06 -16.04 -5.16
N GLU A 55 13.06 -16.85 -4.11
CA GLU A 55 12.48 -16.50 -2.82
C GLU A 55 13.18 -15.30 -2.17
N LEU A 56 14.52 -15.28 -2.19
CA LEU A 56 15.32 -14.19 -1.63
C LEU A 56 15.16 -12.90 -2.44
N ALA A 57 15.10 -12.98 -3.76
CA ALA A 57 14.87 -11.83 -4.63
C ALA A 57 13.47 -11.23 -4.40
N ALA A 58 12.44 -12.08 -4.35
CA ALA A 58 11.07 -11.67 -4.04
C ALA A 58 10.96 -11.06 -2.63
N THR A 59 11.64 -11.65 -1.65
CA THR A 59 11.69 -11.13 -0.28
C THR A 59 12.38 -9.77 -0.22
N LEU A 60 13.51 -9.61 -0.92
CA LEU A 60 14.24 -8.34 -0.98
C LEU A 60 13.37 -7.24 -1.63
N LEU A 61 12.74 -7.55 -2.76
CA LEU A 61 11.81 -6.64 -3.44
C LEU A 61 10.66 -6.21 -2.50
N ARG A 62 10.05 -7.17 -1.81
CA ARG A 62 8.98 -6.92 -0.84
C ARG A 62 9.44 -6.03 0.33
N ILE A 63 10.61 -6.30 0.90
CA ILE A 63 11.16 -5.48 2.01
C ILE A 63 11.41 -4.05 1.54
N HIS A 64 12.01 -3.90 0.37
CA HIS A 64 12.34 -2.60 -0.16
C HIS A 64 11.08 -1.79 -0.49
N ASN A 65 10.16 -2.37 -1.26
CA ASN A 65 9.01 -1.62 -1.76
C ASN A 65 7.98 -1.30 -0.68
N ARG A 66 7.88 -2.15 0.35
CA ARG A 66 7.09 -1.81 1.54
C ARG A 66 7.77 -0.76 2.41
N GLY A 67 9.06 -0.47 2.19
CA GLY A 67 9.96 0.22 3.10
C GLY A 67 10.11 -0.51 4.44
N HIS A 68 11.22 -0.29 5.13
CA HIS A 68 11.70 -1.16 6.21
C HIS A 68 10.61 -1.57 7.23
N ALA A 69 10.50 -2.89 7.40
CA ALA A 69 9.59 -3.64 8.27
C ALA A 69 9.18 -2.94 9.58
N ARG A 70 8.00 -2.31 9.59
CA ARG A 70 7.27 -1.99 10.83
C ARG A 70 6.08 -2.93 11.02
N GLN A 71 6.36 -4.18 11.39
CA GLN A 71 5.38 -4.96 12.16
C GLN A 71 5.73 -4.78 13.65
N VAL A 72 5.35 -3.64 14.21
CA VAL A 72 5.49 -3.37 15.65
C VAL A 72 4.07 -3.20 16.19
N GLY A 73 3.60 -4.14 17.01
CA GLY A 73 2.36 -4.03 17.78
C GLY A 73 1.06 -3.92 16.98
N VAL A 74 1.02 -4.46 15.76
CA VAL A 74 -0.17 -4.38 14.87
C VAL A 74 -1.14 -5.50 15.24
N GLY A 75 -2.30 -5.16 15.80
CA GLY A 75 -3.39 -6.11 16.04
C GLY A 75 -4.14 -6.50 14.76
N GLY A 76 -4.75 -7.69 14.74
CA GLY A 76 -5.71 -8.09 13.70
C GLY A 76 -7.02 -7.29 13.81
N GLY A 77 -7.83 -7.27 12.74
CA GLY A 77 -9.08 -6.50 12.70
C GLY A 77 -8.91 -4.95 12.69
N GLY A 78 -10.03 -4.24 12.58
CA GLY A 78 -10.04 -2.77 12.55
C GLY A 78 -9.52 -2.16 11.23
N PRO A 79 -8.85 -0.99 11.26
CA PRO A 79 -8.47 -0.26 10.05
C PRO A 79 -7.39 -0.97 9.24
N MET A 80 -7.56 -0.97 7.91
CA MET A 80 -6.54 -1.48 6.98
C MET A 80 -5.22 -0.75 7.15
N ILE A 81 -5.25 0.58 7.33
CA ILE A 81 -4.07 1.41 7.53
C ILE A 81 -4.12 1.95 8.96
N GLN A 82 -3.23 1.44 9.81
CA GLN A 82 -3.14 1.84 11.23
C GLN A 82 -2.27 3.09 11.41
N ASN A 83 -1.28 3.28 10.53
CA ASN A 83 -0.46 4.47 10.46
C ASN A 83 -0.22 4.84 9.00
N PRO A 84 -0.50 6.09 8.58
CA PRO A 84 -0.35 6.51 7.18
C PRO A 84 1.11 6.64 6.73
N GLY A 85 2.10 6.57 7.62
CA GLY A 85 3.50 6.81 7.26
C GLY A 85 3.77 8.28 6.92
N TRP A 86 4.97 8.58 6.40
CA TRP A 86 5.47 9.95 6.21
C TRP A 86 5.73 10.31 4.74
N HIS A 87 5.15 9.58 3.78
CA HIS A 87 5.46 9.81 2.36
C HIS A 87 4.96 11.19 1.89
N ASN A 88 5.60 11.75 0.86
CA ASN A 88 5.20 13.03 0.27
C ASN A 88 3.72 13.03 -0.15
N LEU A 89 3.06 14.18 -0.02
CA LEU A 89 1.67 14.35 -0.43
C LEU A 89 1.56 14.56 -1.94
N ARG A 90 0.46 14.08 -2.51
CA ARG A 90 0.16 14.19 -3.95
C ARG A 90 -1.28 14.57 -4.18
N ASN A 91 -1.48 15.39 -5.21
CA ASN A 91 -2.76 15.81 -5.77
C ASN A 91 -2.61 16.12 -7.29
N ASP A 92 -1.66 15.44 -7.95
CA ASP A 92 -1.23 15.69 -9.33
C ASP A 92 -1.83 14.71 -10.34
N VAL A 93 -2.81 13.90 -9.93
CA VAL A 93 -3.44 12.88 -10.78
C VAL A 93 -4.95 13.02 -10.77
N THR A 94 -5.55 12.85 -11.96
CA THR A 94 -7.00 12.69 -12.13
C THR A 94 -7.28 11.23 -12.52
N GLY A 95 -8.30 10.64 -11.91
CA GLY A 95 -8.70 9.23 -12.09
C GLY A 95 -8.90 8.53 -10.76
N ASP A 96 -8.91 7.20 -10.75
CA ASP A 96 -9.02 6.40 -9.52
C ASP A 96 -7.64 5.88 -9.12
N VAL A 97 -7.12 6.34 -7.98
CA VAL A 97 -5.87 5.85 -7.41
C VAL A 97 -6.16 4.76 -6.39
N GLY A 98 -5.33 3.71 -6.34
CA GLY A 98 -5.56 2.61 -5.43
C GLY A 98 -4.53 1.51 -5.49
N PHE A 99 -4.94 0.32 -5.09
CA PHE A 99 -4.07 -0.85 -5.05
C PHE A 99 -4.89 -2.14 -5.11
N THR A 100 -4.24 -3.22 -5.55
CA THR A 100 -4.79 -4.57 -5.38
C THR A 100 -4.27 -5.20 -4.09
N PHE A 101 -5.10 -6.01 -3.46
CA PHE A 101 -4.78 -6.71 -2.22
C PHE A 101 -5.53 -8.04 -2.13
N HIS A 102 -5.11 -8.89 -1.20
CA HIS A 102 -5.84 -10.09 -0.81
C HIS A 102 -5.74 -10.31 0.70
N LEU A 103 -6.58 -11.22 1.20
CA LEU A 103 -6.45 -11.69 2.57
C LEU A 103 -5.17 -12.54 2.71
N ARG A 104 -4.51 -12.42 3.86
CA ARG A 104 -3.40 -13.30 4.22
C ARG A 104 -3.90 -14.75 4.27
N PRO A 105 -3.21 -15.70 3.61
CA PRO A 105 -3.54 -17.12 3.73
C PRO A 105 -3.57 -17.56 5.19
N GLY A 106 -4.63 -18.29 5.57
CA GLY A 106 -4.80 -18.81 6.93
C GLY A 106 -5.39 -17.82 7.95
N GLY A 107 -5.68 -16.57 7.56
CA GLY A 107 -6.24 -15.53 8.45
C GLY A 107 -7.77 -15.53 8.62
N GLY A 108 -8.49 -16.52 8.07
CA GLY A 108 -9.96 -16.53 7.95
C GLY A 108 -10.50 -15.58 6.88
N ASN A 109 -11.82 -15.58 6.69
CA ASN A 109 -12.53 -14.52 5.96
C ASN A 109 -12.64 -13.27 6.84
N LYS A 110 -12.85 -12.10 6.23
CA LYS A 110 -12.93 -10.82 6.96
C LYS A 110 -14.13 -10.01 6.49
N MET A 111 -14.79 -9.32 7.41
CA MET A 111 -15.96 -8.49 7.08
C MET A 111 -15.57 -7.02 6.96
N VAL A 112 -15.77 -6.41 5.79
CA VAL A 112 -15.59 -4.97 5.58
C VAL A 112 -16.86 -4.24 5.97
N THR A 113 -16.76 -3.32 6.92
CA THR A 113 -17.89 -2.56 7.43
C THR A 113 -17.91 -1.11 6.95
N HIS A 114 -16.74 -0.58 6.58
CA HIS A 114 -16.59 0.81 6.14
C HIS A 114 -15.60 0.92 4.99
N LEU A 115 -15.82 1.91 4.13
CA LEU A 115 -14.85 2.40 3.16
C LEU A 115 -14.44 3.82 3.54
N GLY A 116 -13.19 4.18 3.26
CA GLY A 116 -12.65 5.45 3.72
C GLY A 116 -11.53 6.00 2.87
N MET A 117 -11.08 7.19 3.24
CA MET A 117 -9.94 7.85 2.63
C MET A 117 -9.09 8.64 3.62
N PHE A 118 -7.82 8.85 3.27
CA PHE A 118 -6.92 9.74 3.98
C PHE A 118 -7.46 11.18 3.96
N ALA A 119 -7.55 11.81 5.13
CA ALA A 119 -8.16 13.12 5.30
C ALA A 119 -7.38 14.04 6.26
N ASP A 120 -6.16 13.66 6.62
CA ASP A 120 -5.29 14.39 7.55
C ASP A 120 -4.21 15.21 6.81
N HIS A 121 -4.69 16.06 5.90
CA HIS A 121 -3.84 16.94 5.09
C HIS A 121 -4.07 18.42 5.41
N ASN A 122 -4.87 18.77 6.42
CA ASN A 122 -5.21 20.17 6.67
C ASN A 122 -4.02 20.95 7.24
N GLY A 123 -3.55 21.93 6.45
CA GLY A 123 -2.35 22.72 6.76
C GLY A 123 -1.04 22.04 6.36
N ASP A 124 -1.12 20.81 5.84
CA ASP A 124 0.01 20.13 5.23
C ASP A 124 0.14 20.52 3.77
N LYS A 125 1.38 20.53 3.31
CA LYS A 125 1.74 20.78 1.93
C LYS A 125 2.73 19.68 1.53
N PRO A 126 2.74 19.31 0.24
CA PRO A 126 3.79 18.44 -0.25
C PRO A 126 5.16 19.08 0.05
N ALA A 127 6.10 18.28 0.56
CA ALA A 127 7.46 18.72 0.85
C ALA A 127 8.21 19.11 -0.43
N ARG A 128 7.78 18.55 -1.57
CA ARG A 128 8.30 18.78 -2.92
C ARG A 128 7.22 18.55 -3.96
N ALA A 129 7.40 19.10 -5.17
CA ALA A 129 6.46 18.84 -6.27
C ALA A 129 6.37 17.34 -6.59
N ALA A 130 5.20 16.90 -7.06
CA ALA A 130 4.99 15.49 -7.38
C ALA A 130 6.06 14.99 -8.36
N ARG A 131 6.56 13.76 -8.13
CA ARG A 131 7.62 13.11 -8.92
C ARG A 131 9.00 13.74 -8.87
N SER A 132 9.21 14.77 -8.05
CA SER A 132 10.54 15.36 -7.87
C SER A 132 11.45 14.43 -7.06
N ILE A 133 12.71 14.34 -7.47
CA ILE A 133 13.77 13.68 -6.69
C ILE A 133 14.07 14.59 -5.49
N PRO A 134 14.06 14.08 -4.25
CA PRO A 134 14.29 14.91 -3.08
C PRO A 134 15.73 15.44 -3.06
N MET A 135 15.87 16.72 -2.76
CA MET A 135 17.12 17.33 -2.32
C MET A 135 17.27 17.18 -0.80
N ASP A 136 18.46 17.45 -0.24
CA ASP A 136 18.77 17.23 1.20
C ASP A 136 17.79 17.88 2.20
N HIS A 137 17.08 18.94 1.76
CA HIS A 137 16.13 19.72 2.56
C HIS A 137 14.65 19.38 2.27
N GLU A 138 14.37 18.45 1.37
CA GLU A 138 13.02 18.08 0.90
C GLU A 138 12.61 16.68 1.37
N ARG A 139 12.99 16.35 2.60
CA ARG A 139 12.70 15.08 3.26
C ARG A 139 11.20 14.85 3.39
N ASP A 140 10.81 13.59 3.27
CA ASP A 140 9.45 13.11 3.55
C ASP A 140 9.09 13.38 5.03
N GLN A 141 7.87 13.91 5.26
CA GLN A 141 7.47 14.42 6.58
C GLN A 141 6.19 13.75 7.12
N PRO A 142 6.09 13.56 8.45
CA PRO A 142 4.82 13.22 9.08
C PRO A 142 3.75 14.27 8.77
N SER A 143 2.48 13.88 8.90
CA SER A 143 1.41 14.89 8.98
C SER A 143 1.70 15.79 10.17
N LYS A 144 1.51 17.11 10.02
CA LYS A 144 1.61 18.01 11.17
C LYS A 144 0.55 17.60 12.18
N SER A 145 0.92 17.61 13.47
CA SER A 145 0.00 17.26 14.56
C SER A 145 -1.35 17.94 14.38
N PRO A 146 -2.46 17.23 14.60
CA PRO A 146 -3.79 17.73 14.26
C PRO A 146 -4.07 19.05 14.97
N LEU A 147 -4.23 20.12 14.19
CA LEU A 147 -4.71 21.41 14.67
C LEU A 147 -6.20 21.29 15.01
N SER A 148 -6.56 20.62 16.12
CA SER A 148 -7.96 20.44 16.57
C SER A 148 -8.87 19.66 15.59
N SER A 149 -9.74 18.81 16.12
CA SER A 149 -10.67 17.95 15.36
C SER A 149 -11.58 18.70 14.39
N LYS A 150 -11.75 20.02 14.55
CA LYS A 150 -12.58 20.87 13.69
C LYS A 150 -11.96 21.21 12.33
N ASN A 151 -10.68 20.92 12.12
CA ASN A 151 -9.97 21.35 10.92
C ASN A 151 -9.77 20.26 9.85
N HIS A 152 -10.13 18.99 10.08
CA HIS A 152 -9.93 17.90 9.09
C HIS A 152 -10.99 17.86 7.98
N LEU A 153 -11.20 18.99 7.30
CA LEU A 153 -12.21 19.15 6.26
C LEU A 153 -11.66 18.76 4.88
N LEU A 154 -12.36 17.85 4.21
CA LEU A 154 -12.18 17.61 2.78
C LEU A 154 -12.61 18.85 1.98
N LYS A 155 -11.96 19.11 0.85
CA LYS A 155 -12.27 20.23 -0.06
C LYS A 155 -13.24 19.82 -1.17
N SER A 156 -13.23 18.55 -1.55
CA SER A 156 -13.97 18.02 -2.67
C SER A 156 -14.66 16.69 -2.31
N SER A 157 -15.51 16.20 -3.22
CA SER A 157 -16.21 14.93 -3.03
C SER A 157 -15.44 13.81 -3.72
N HIS A 158 -15.25 12.70 -3.02
CA HIS A 158 -14.54 11.54 -3.53
C HIS A 158 -15.42 10.30 -3.49
N VAL A 159 -15.21 9.40 -4.45
CA VAL A 159 -15.84 8.10 -4.52
C VAL A 159 -14.81 7.05 -4.12
N ILE A 160 -15.17 6.20 -3.16
CA ILE A 160 -14.37 5.04 -2.76
C ILE A 160 -15.08 3.79 -3.26
N ARG A 161 -14.34 2.87 -3.89
CA ARG A 161 -14.89 1.67 -4.51
C ARG A 161 -14.07 0.46 -4.07
N LEU A 162 -14.77 -0.61 -3.70
CA LEU A 162 -14.20 -1.92 -3.45
C LEU A 162 -14.68 -2.86 -4.54
N LEU A 163 -13.75 -3.51 -5.24
CA LEU A 163 -14.02 -4.44 -6.31
C LEU A 163 -13.34 -5.78 -6.04
N VAL A 164 -13.81 -6.82 -6.71
CA VAL A 164 -13.16 -8.13 -6.77
C VAL A 164 -12.84 -8.49 -8.22
N CYS A 165 -11.67 -9.07 -8.43
CA CYS A 165 -11.27 -9.65 -9.71
C CYS A 165 -11.73 -11.11 -9.76
N SER A 166 -12.70 -11.42 -10.62
CA SER A 166 -13.25 -12.76 -10.78
C SER A 166 -13.36 -13.13 -12.26
N LYS A 167 -12.81 -14.27 -12.66
CA LYS A 167 -12.88 -14.81 -14.03
C LYS A 167 -12.49 -13.83 -15.14
N GLY A 168 -11.52 -12.95 -14.87
CA GLY A 168 -11.05 -11.93 -15.83
C GLY A 168 -11.91 -10.67 -15.90
N GLU A 169 -13.01 -10.62 -15.14
CA GLU A 169 -13.86 -9.44 -14.98
C GLU A 169 -13.69 -8.82 -13.59
N GLN A 170 -14.16 -7.57 -13.48
CA GLN A 170 -14.18 -6.84 -12.22
C GLN A 170 -15.62 -6.60 -11.82
N VAL A 171 -15.94 -6.97 -10.59
CA VAL A 171 -17.26 -6.77 -10.01
C VAL A 171 -17.11 -5.81 -8.84
N GLU A 172 -17.85 -4.70 -8.89
CA GLU A 172 -17.94 -3.77 -7.77
C GLU A 172 -18.75 -4.41 -6.65
N LEU A 173 -18.14 -4.53 -5.47
CA LEU A 173 -18.77 -5.09 -4.27
C LEU A 173 -19.38 -4.01 -3.40
N ALA A 174 -18.73 -2.84 -3.32
CA ALA A 174 -19.22 -1.71 -2.55
C ALA A 174 -18.71 -0.39 -3.10
N ARG A 175 -19.49 0.66 -2.83
CA ARG A 175 -19.19 2.04 -3.20
C ARG A 175 -19.71 2.99 -2.13
N CYS A 176 -18.92 4.00 -1.79
CA CYS A 176 -19.40 5.14 -1.02
C CYS A 176 -18.94 6.46 -1.65
N GLN A 177 -19.63 7.53 -1.30
CA GLN A 177 -19.22 8.88 -1.65
C GLN A 177 -18.95 9.67 -0.37
N ILE A 178 -17.73 10.13 -0.20
CA ILE A 178 -17.31 10.98 0.91
C ILE A 178 -17.40 12.43 0.43
N LYS A 179 -18.12 13.26 1.19
CA LYS A 179 -18.40 14.66 0.81
C LYS A 179 -17.83 15.62 1.84
N PRO A 180 -17.52 16.87 1.47
CA PRO A 180 -17.20 17.89 2.44
C PRO A 180 -18.34 18.08 3.45
N GLY A 181 -18.00 18.11 4.74
CA GLY A 181 -18.94 18.44 5.82
C GLY A 181 -19.85 17.29 6.30
N THR A 182 -19.66 16.05 5.84
CA THR A 182 -20.42 14.90 6.39
C THR A 182 -19.86 14.41 7.72
N SER A 183 -20.77 13.87 8.55
CA SER A 183 -20.45 13.25 9.83
C SER A 183 -19.87 11.84 9.59
N ASP A 184 -18.60 11.80 9.19
CA ASP A 184 -17.85 10.57 8.96
C ASP A 184 -17.08 10.18 10.23
N GLU A 185 -16.82 8.88 10.40
CA GLU A 185 -15.92 8.41 11.46
C GLU A 185 -14.48 8.79 11.12
N PHE A 186 -13.81 9.54 12.00
CA PHE A 186 -12.42 9.93 11.81
C PHE A 186 -11.49 9.10 12.69
N ILE A 187 -10.70 8.21 12.08
CA ILE A 187 -9.85 7.24 12.77
C ILE A 187 -8.45 7.25 12.13
N HIS A 188 -7.41 7.46 12.94
CA HIS A 188 -5.99 7.40 12.52
C HIS A 188 -5.66 8.13 11.22
N SER A 189 -6.15 9.36 11.05
CA SER A 189 -5.95 10.21 9.86
C SER A 189 -6.85 9.90 8.65
N PHE A 190 -7.84 9.01 8.79
CA PHE A 190 -8.78 8.63 7.74
C PHE A 190 -10.21 8.98 8.11
N ARG A 191 -11.01 9.34 7.11
CA ARG A 191 -12.48 9.42 7.19
C ARG A 191 -13.09 8.13 6.66
N TYR A 192 -14.04 7.56 7.40
CA TYR A 192 -14.73 6.33 7.04
C TYR A 192 -16.25 6.55 6.99
N ILE A 193 -16.86 5.96 5.96
CA ILE A 193 -18.32 5.87 5.81
C ILE A 193 -18.73 4.42 5.94
N ARG A 194 -19.71 4.19 6.81
CA ARG A 194 -20.29 2.86 7.03
C ARG A 194 -21.02 2.40 5.78
N LEU A 195 -20.75 1.17 5.38
CA LEU A 195 -21.48 0.51 4.30
C LEU A 195 -22.89 0.15 4.79
N PRO A 196 -23.93 0.34 3.95
CA PRO A 196 -25.27 -0.13 4.28
C PRO A 196 -25.30 -1.65 4.47
N GLU A 197 -24.57 -2.37 3.62
CA GLU A 197 -24.39 -3.81 3.67
C GLU A 197 -22.89 -4.11 3.79
N PRO A 198 -22.43 -4.76 4.88
CA PRO A 198 -21.05 -5.19 5.00
C PRO A 198 -20.65 -6.18 3.89
N VAL A 199 -19.39 -6.14 3.48
CA VAL A 199 -18.86 -7.01 2.41
C VAL A 199 -17.92 -8.05 3.01
N GLU A 200 -18.23 -9.33 2.79
CA GLU A 200 -17.33 -10.41 3.16
C GLU A 200 -16.17 -10.53 2.16
N LEU A 201 -14.96 -10.55 2.67
CA LEU A 201 -13.74 -10.86 1.95
C LEU A 201 -13.40 -12.33 2.18
N GLU A 202 -13.19 -13.05 1.08
CA GLU A 202 -12.82 -14.46 1.04
C GLU A 202 -11.33 -14.61 0.72
N GLN A 203 -10.75 -15.70 1.20
CA GLN A 203 -9.38 -16.05 0.84
C GLN A 203 -9.27 -16.51 -0.62
N GLY A 204 -8.10 -16.30 -1.22
CA GLY A 204 -7.82 -16.72 -2.60
C GLY A 204 -8.36 -15.78 -3.68
N LEU A 205 -9.11 -14.74 -3.31
CA LEU A 205 -9.57 -13.70 -4.22
C LEU A 205 -8.64 -12.49 -4.20
N THR A 206 -8.57 -11.80 -5.34
CA THR A 206 -7.89 -10.50 -5.46
C THR A 206 -8.92 -9.40 -5.45
N TYR A 207 -8.75 -8.45 -4.54
CA TYR A 207 -9.58 -7.28 -4.38
C TYR A 207 -8.87 -6.03 -4.87
N VAL A 208 -9.64 -5.02 -5.23
CA VAL A 208 -9.13 -3.70 -5.62
C VAL A 208 -9.84 -2.65 -4.81
N LEU A 209 -9.08 -1.77 -4.17
CA LEU A 209 -9.60 -0.62 -3.46
C LEU A 209 -9.17 0.65 -4.16
N LEU A 210 -10.14 1.50 -4.52
CA LEU A 210 -9.96 2.68 -5.34
C LEU A 210 -10.53 3.92 -4.66
N MET A 211 -9.89 5.06 -4.90
CA MET A 211 -10.37 6.39 -4.54
C MET A 211 -10.26 7.32 -5.74
N SER A 212 -11.35 8.02 -6.05
CA SER A 212 -11.33 9.04 -7.09
C SER A 212 -10.50 10.25 -6.67
N THR A 213 -9.69 10.76 -7.59
CA THR A 213 -8.82 11.92 -7.43
C THR A 213 -9.03 12.89 -8.57
N GLN A 214 -8.89 14.18 -8.28
CA GLN A 214 -8.87 15.22 -9.28
C GLN A 214 -7.67 16.14 -9.04
N VAL A 215 -6.96 16.48 -10.12
CA VAL A 215 -5.81 17.40 -10.01
C VAL A 215 -6.24 18.70 -9.33
N ALA A 216 -5.49 19.08 -8.29
CA ALA A 216 -5.66 20.33 -7.55
C ALA A 216 -7.06 20.55 -6.95
N ASP A 217 -7.78 19.47 -6.60
CA ASP A 217 -9.05 19.54 -5.85
C ASP A 217 -8.87 20.00 -4.39
N GLY A 218 -7.62 20.01 -3.92
CA GLY A 218 -7.21 20.47 -2.59
C GLY A 218 -7.06 19.35 -1.57
N ASP A 219 -7.50 18.14 -1.92
CA ASP A 219 -7.37 16.95 -1.10
C ASP A 219 -6.17 16.13 -1.58
N HIS A 220 -5.37 15.64 -0.63
CA HIS A 220 -4.13 14.93 -0.95
C HIS A 220 -4.21 13.47 -0.52
N PHE A 221 -3.44 12.62 -1.20
CA PHE A 221 -3.07 11.29 -0.72
C PHE A 221 -1.54 11.22 -0.55
N ARG A 222 -1.02 10.23 0.19
CA ARG A 222 0.44 10.04 0.24
C ARG A 222 0.94 9.15 -0.89
N ASP A 223 2.06 9.55 -1.49
CA ASP A 223 2.73 8.85 -2.58
C ASP A 223 2.95 7.36 -2.22
N PRO A 224 2.75 6.40 -3.14
CA PRO A 224 3.17 5.00 -2.95
C PRO A 224 4.68 4.83 -2.69
N VAL A 225 5.51 5.82 -3.02
CA VAL A 225 6.96 5.79 -2.79
C VAL A 225 7.39 6.78 -1.72
N SER A 226 8.21 6.28 -0.81
CA SER A 226 9.00 7.05 0.14
C SER A 226 10.45 7.04 -0.28
N PHE A 227 11.15 8.17 -0.17
CA PHE A 227 12.60 8.22 -0.36
C PHE A 227 13.33 8.06 0.98
N ASP A 228 12.92 8.83 1.99
CA ASP A 228 13.48 8.81 3.33
C ASP A 228 12.41 8.83 4.45
N GLY A 229 11.14 8.82 4.05
CA GLY A 229 10.00 8.76 4.95
C GLY A 229 9.69 7.36 5.45
N LEU A 230 8.86 7.31 6.48
CA LEU A 230 8.40 6.08 7.08
C LEU A 230 7.24 5.45 6.30
N SER A 231 7.32 4.14 6.07
CA SER A 231 6.24 3.35 5.45
C SER A 231 4.93 3.33 6.24
N PRO A 232 3.78 3.19 5.55
CA PRO A 232 2.51 2.95 6.23
C PRO A 232 2.52 1.61 6.97
N GLN A 233 1.82 1.56 8.11
CA GLN A 233 1.57 0.34 8.86
C GLN A 233 0.21 -0.22 8.48
N LEU A 234 0.19 -1.45 7.97
CA LEU A 234 -1.01 -2.12 7.48
C LEU A 234 -1.46 -3.21 8.46
N ASN A 235 -2.78 -3.42 8.51
CA ASN A 235 -3.40 -4.56 9.16
C ASN A 235 -2.75 -5.88 8.68
N PRO A 236 -2.42 -6.83 9.59
CA PRO A 236 -1.67 -8.02 9.22
C PRO A 236 -2.50 -8.98 8.37
N ASP A 237 -3.83 -8.94 8.44
CA ASP A 237 -4.74 -9.81 7.69
C ASP A 237 -4.78 -9.48 6.19
N LEU A 238 -4.21 -8.34 5.80
CA LEU A 238 -4.24 -7.84 4.43
C LEU A 238 -2.83 -7.84 3.84
N VAL A 239 -2.74 -8.24 2.57
CA VAL A 239 -1.49 -8.22 1.80
C VAL A 239 -1.72 -7.39 0.55
N VAL A 240 -1.08 -6.23 0.49
CA VAL A 240 -1.04 -5.40 -0.72
C VAL A 240 -0.14 -6.05 -1.75
N GLN A 241 -0.65 -6.16 -2.99
CA GLN A 241 0.09 -6.72 -4.10
C GLN A 241 0.79 -5.65 -4.93
N ARG A 242 0.09 -4.56 -5.26
CA ARG A 242 0.64 -3.44 -6.05
C ARG A 242 -0.27 -2.22 -6.05
N SER A 243 0.33 -1.07 -6.31
CA SER A 243 -0.34 0.21 -6.50
C SER A 243 -0.68 0.47 -7.96
N LEU A 244 -1.84 1.07 -8.21
CA LEU A 244 -2.36 1.32 -9.55
C LEU A 244 -3.15 2.64 -9.65
N LEU A 245 -3.28 3.14 -10.88
CA LEU A 245 -4.08 4.29 -11.27
C LEU A 245 -4.95 3.92 -12.47
N LEU A 246 -6.26 4.19 -12.37
CA LEU A 246 -7.21 4.07 -13.47
C LEU A 246 -7.57 5.43 -14.02
N ARG A 247 -7.42 5.62 -15.34
CA ARG A 247 -7.88 6.84 -16.04
C ARG A 247 -9.19 6.63 -16.80
N LYS A 248 -9.59 5.38 -16.96
CA LYS A 248 -10.81 4.90 -17.60
C LYS A 248 -11.30 3.77 -16.70
N ASP A 249 -12.62 3.58 -16.58
CA ASP A 249 -13.28 2.69 -15.59
C ASP A 249 -12.96 1.18 -15.72
N SER A 250 -11.84 0.78 -16.34
CA SER A 250 -11.40 -0.59 -16.50
C SER A 250 -9.96 -0.79 -16.00
N LEU A 251 -9.75 -1.78 -15.13
CA LEU A 251 -8.39 -2.22 -14.76
C LEU A 251 -7.64 -2.91 -15.93
N SER A 252 -8.27 -3.23 -17.06
CA SER A 252 -7.50 -3.74 -18.21
C SER A 252 -6.51 -2.71 -18.79
N GLY A 253 -6.71 -1.42 -18.48
CA GLY A 253 -5.81 -0.32 -18.84
C GLY A 253 -5.28 0.44 -17.62
N TYR A 254 -5.10 -0.23 -16.48
CA TYR A 254 -4.48 0.42 -15.31
C TYR A 254 -3.02 0.78 -15.59
N ILE A 255 -2.58 1.85 -14.93
CA ILE A 255 -1.19 2.28 -14.92
C ILE A 255 -0.62 1.91 -13.55
N ASP A 256 0.43 1.10 -13.50
CA ASP A 256 1.20 0.87 -12.28
C ASP A 256 1.76 2.19 -11.79
N VAL A 257 1.50 2.56 -10.54
CA VAL A 257 2.03 3.82 -9.97
C VAL A 257 3.07 3.55 -8.89
N PRO A 258 4.22 4.24 -8.91
CA PRO A 258 4.57 5.27 -9.88
C PRO A 258 4.99 4.69 -11.24
N ALA A 259 4.55 5.33 -12.32
CA ALA A 259 4.97 5.04 -13.69
C ALA A 259 6.05 6.03 -14.11
N PHE A 260 7.30 5.58 -14.14
CA PHE A 260 8.37 6.25 -14.86
C PHE A 260 8.84 5.31 -15.97
N GLU A 261 9.21 5.86 -17.12
CA GLU A 261 9.57 5.08 -18.33
C GLU A 261 10.79 4.17 -18.11
N ASP A 262 11.63 4.49 -17.13
CA ASP A 262 12.87 3.79 -16.82
C ASP A 262 12.76 2.81 -15.63
N LEU A 263 11.55 2.65 -15.06
CA LEU A 263 11.28 1.69 -13.99
C LEU A 263 10.76 0.38 -14.54
N THR A 264 11.10 -0.71 -13.85
CA THR A 264 10.51 -2.02 -14.11
C THR A 264 9.13 -2.16 -13.46
N ASP A 265 8.31 -3.04 -14.03
CA ASP A 265 6.97 -3.38 -13.50
C ASP A 265 7.01 -3.86 -12.03
N SER A 266 8.13 -4.44 -11.59
CA SER A 266 8.33 -4.84 -10.20
C SER A 266 8.31 -3.67 -9.21
N TYR A 267 8.49 -2.44 -9.67
CA TYR A 267 8.62 -1.29 -8.80
C TYR A 267 7.32 -0.91 -8.10
N SER A 268 6.16 -1.14 -8.72
CA SER A 268 4.84 -0.88 -8.09
C SER A 268 4.44 -1.97 -7.08
N GLN A 269 5.11 -3.13 -7.10
CA GLN A 269 4.73 -4.27 -6.25
C GLN A 269 4.91 -3.94 -4.78
N TYR A 270 3.94 -4.35 -3.96
CA TYR A 270 3.88 -4.15 -2.51
C TYR A 270 3.87 -2.68 -2.05
N ARG A 271 3.69 -1.72 -2.98
CA ARG A 271 3.50 -0.31 -2.67
C ARG A 271 2.01 0.02 -2.57
N LEU A 272 1.71 1.05 -1.77
CA LEU A 272 0.35 1.46 -1.48
C LEU A 272 0.28 3.00 -1.48
N PRO A 273 -0.50 3.64 -2.38
CA PRO A 273 -0.88 5.04 -2.20
C PRO A 273 -1.74 5.13 -0.95
N VAL A 274 -1.35 6.00 -0.01
CA VAL A 274 -2.12 6.21 1.22
C VAL A 274 -3.22 7.22 0.91
N GLY A 275 -4.27 6.71 0.30
CA GLY A 275 -5.48 7.44 -0.08
C GLY A 275 -6.69 6.62 0.34
N PRO A 276 -7.11 5.61 -0.46
CA PRO A 276 -8.21 4.73 -0.09
C PRO A 276 -7.86 3.83 1.11
N SER A 277 -8.84 3.57 1.97
CA SER A 277 -8.75 2.64 3.10
C SER A 277 -10.11 1.95 3.37
N LEU A 278 -10.11 0.96 4.27
CA LEU A 278 -11.31 0.26 4.73
C LEU A 278 -11.21 -0.09 6.23
N LEU A 279 -12.34 -0.36 6.86
CA LEU A 279 -12.41 -0.94 8.21
C LEU A 279 -12.91 -2.38 8.12
N LEU A 280 -12.19 -3.29 8.77
CA LEU A 280 -12.66 -4.63 9.07
C LEU A 280 -13.45 -4.61 10.38
N ALA A 281 -14.48 -5.45 10.49
CA ALA A 281 -15.11 -5.73 11.77
C ALA A 281 -14.05 -6.21 12.77
N GLU A 282 -14.15 -5.74 14.02
CA GLU A 282 -13.30 -6.26 15.09
C GLU A 282 -13.68 -7.73 15.37
N GLU A 283 -12.69 -8.60 15.56
CA GLU A 283 -12.89 -10.03 15.85
C GLU A 283 -13.60 -10.30 17.20
N HIS A 284 -14.02 -9.26 17.92
CA HIS A 284 -14.66 -9.36 19.24
C HIS A 284 -16.16 -9.05 19.26
N LEU A 285 -16.81 -8.92 18.10
CA LEU A 285 -18.29 -8.75 18.03
C LEU A 285 -19.02 -9.93 17.40
N ALA A 286 -18.34 -11.03 17.13
CA ALA A 286 -18.96 -12.31 16.82
C ALA A 286 -19.02 -13.17 18.10
N ASP A 287 -19.84 -12.74 19.08
CA ASP A 287 -20.52 -13.58 20.08
C ASP A 287 -21.11 -12.72 21.21
N ASP A 288 -22.29 -12.12 20.99
CA ASP A 288 -23.32 -12.09 22.04
C ASP A 288 -24.72 -11.81 21.44
N PRO A 289 -25.53 -12.85 21.13
CA PRO A 289 -26.92 -12.68 20.72
C PRO A 289 -27.86 -12.28 21.87
N HIS A 290 -27.35 -11.93 23.06
CA HIS A 290 -28.17 -11.53 24.22
C HIS A 290 -27.92 -10.12 24.77
N ALA A 291 -27.05 -9.31 24.19
CA ALA A 291 -26.90 -7.90 24.56
C ALA A 291 -27.99 -7.00 23.92
N SER A 292 -29.26 -7.37 24.09
CA SER A 292 -30.42 -6.54 23.79
C SER A 292 -31.63 -7.03 24.56
N LYS A 293 -31.67 -6.73 25.87
CA LYS A 293 -32.92 -6.51 26.60
C LYS A 293 -32.73 -5.32 27.56
N PRO A 294 -33.75 -4.47 27.70
CA PRO A 294 -33.65 -3.09 28.18
C PRO A 294 -33.17 -2.95 29.62
#